data_AF-A0A8J3Q3A8-F1
#
_entry.id   AF-A0A8J3Q3A8-F1
#
_cell.length_a   1.000
_cell.length_b   1.000
_cell.length_c   1.000
_cell.angle_alpha   90.00
_cell.angle_beta   90.00
_cell.angle_gamma   90.00
#
_symmetry.space_group_name_H-M   'P 1'
#
loop_
_entity.id
_entity.type
_entity.pdbx_description
1 polymer ?
#
loop_
_entity_poly.entity_id
_entity_poly.type
_entity_poly.pdbx_seq_one_letter_code
_entity_poly.pdbx_strand_id
1 'polypeptide(L)'
;MGMTGYDAAAWSDFAVAVAGAAAALSGLLFVAVSINVQRILTFANLPGRAVQTLIMLVMPLLVSVLLLIPDQPKRALGSELILIGVCGGAPLLWLSRPAARSPQEMAGSWLLSRAFPAAAISLLLVVAGITFLAEAGGGLYWVAPVVFVGLLAGLVNAWVLLVEILR
;
A
#
# COMPACT_ATOMS: atom_id res chain seq x y z
N MET A 1 -31.27 -8.69 0.48
CA MET A 1 -29.99 -8.84 1.22
C MET A 1 -29.06 -7.74 0.74
N GLY A 2 -28.71 -6.78 1.59
CA GLY A 2 -27.70 -5.78 1.23
C GLY A 2 -26.36 -6.49 1.02
N MET A 3 -25.68 -6.24 -0.09
CA MET A 3 -24.35 -6.80 -0.32
C MET A 3 -23.38 -6.18 0.70
N THR A 4 -22.70 -7.01 1.50
CA THR A 4 -21.80 -6.55 2.58
C THR A 4 -20.61 -5.74 2.07
N GLY A 5 -20.31 -5.79 0.77
CA GLY A 5 -19.31 -4.95 0.12
C GLY A 5 -19.59 -3.44 0.16
N TYR A 6 -20.80 -2.99 0.55
CA TYR A 6 -21.16 -1.56 0.66
C TYR A 6 -21.51 -1.12 2.07
N ASP A 7 -21.27 -1.98 3.05
CA ASP A 7 -21.51 -1.73 4.46
C ASP A 7 -20.17 -1.74 5.20
N ALA A 8 -19.64 -0.56 5.54
CA ALA A 8 -18.36 -0.44 6.23
C ALA A 8 -18.35 -1.12 7.60
N ALA A 9 -19.48 -1.17 8.29
CA ALA A 9 -19.57 -1.79 9.62
C ALA A 9 -19.28 -3.30 9.55
N ALA A 10 -19.71 -3.97 8.47
CA ALA A 10 -19.45 -5.39 8.23
C ALA A 10 -17.94 -5.70 8.02
N TRP A 11 -17.11 -4.70 7.78
CA TRP A 11 -15.66 -4.83 7.56
C TRP A 11 -14.81 -4.46 8.76
N SER A 12 -15.42 -4.09 9.89
CA SER A 12 -14.71 -3.63 11.09
C SER A 12 -13.65 -4.64 11.57
N ASP A 13 -14.00 -5.92 11.73
CA ASP A 13 -13.05 -6.94 12.22
C ASP A 13 -11.86 -7.14 11.28
N PHE A 14 -12.12 -7.11 9.97
CA PHE A 14 -11.06 -7.14 8.95
C PHE A 14 -10.16 -5.90 9.08
N ALA A 15 -10.76 -4.71 9.22
CA ALA A 15 -10.03 -3.46 9.34
C ALA A 15 -9.16 -3.43 10.60
N VAL A 16 -9.66 -3.90 11.76
CA VAL A 16 -8.89 -4.01 13.01
C VAL A 16 -7.67 -4.93 12.83
N ALA A 17 -7.88 -6.13 12.26
CA ALA A 17 -6.80 -7.09 12.06
C ALA A 17 -5.70 -6.52 11.13
N VAL A 18 -6.11 -5.90 10.03
CA VAL A 18 -5.19 -5.28 9.06
C VAL A 18 -4.50 -4.06 9.63
N ALA A 19 -5.20 -3.21 10.41
CA ALA A 19 -4.59 -2.07 11.08
C ALA A 19 -3.46 -2.51 12.02
N GLY A 20 -3.70 -3.54 12.84
CA GLY A 20 -2.69 -4.10 13.73
C GLY A 20 -1.48 -4.65 12.98
N ALA A 21 -1.70 -5.47 11.96
CA ALA A 21 -0.62 -6.05 11.16
C ALA A 21 0.18 -4.98 10.39
N ALA A 22 -0.50 -4.07 9.70
CA ALA A 22 0.14 -3.01 8.91
C ALA A 22 0.89 -2.01 9.79
N ALA A 23 0.34 -1.64 10.96
CA ALA A 23 1.03 -0.79 11.93
C ALA A 23 2.29 -1.46 12.49
N ALA A 24 2.22 -2.74 12.87
CA ALA A 24 3.37 -3.48 13.37
C ALA A 24 4.49 -3.59 12.32
N LEU A 25 4.15 -3.99 11.08
CA LEU A 25 5.13 -4.11 9.99
C LEU A 25 5.72 -2.76 9.58
N SER A 26 4.88 -1.72 9.48
CA SER A 26 5.35 -0.36 9.17
C SER A 26 6.27 0.16 10.27
N GLY A 27 5.94 -0.07 11.54
CA GLY A 27 6.75 0.32 12.69
C GLY A 27 8.11 -0.37 12.71
N LEU A 28 8.16 -1.69 12.51
CA LEU A 28 9.42 -2.44 12.42
C LEU A 28 10.30 -1.94 11.27
N LEU A 29 9.70 -1.69 10.09
CA LEU A 29 10.44 -1.15 8.95
C LEU A 29 10.96 0.26 9.23
N PHE A 30 10.14 1.13 9.80
CA PHE A 30 10.54 2.49 10.14
C PHE A 30 11.72 2.49 11.12
N VAL A 31 11.68 1.64 12.14
CA VAL A 31 12.80 1.46 13.08
C VAL A 31 14.06 0.98 12.34
N ALA A 32 13.96 -0.06 11.51
CA ALA A 32 15.09 -0.58 10.76
C ALA A 32 15.72 0.46 9.82
N VAL A 33 14.89 1.27 9.14
CA VAL A 33 15.33 2.38 8.28
C VAL A 33 16.00 3.48 9.10
N SER A 34 15.44 3.83 10.26
CA SER A 34 15.98 4.90 11.12
C SER A 34 17.39 4.59 11.64
N ILE A 35 17.63 3.33 12.05
CA ILE A 35 18.94 2.88 12.55
C ILE A 35 19.97 2.83 11.43
N ASN A 36 19.54 2.57 10.19
CA ASN A 36 20.43 2.44 9.02
C ASN A 36 20.43 3.67 8.11
N VAL A 37 19.85 4.80 8.53
CA VAL A 37 19.59 5.94 7.64
C VAL A 37 20.86 6.49 6.98
N GLN A 38 21.95 6.62 7.73
CA GLN A 38 23.22 7.12 7.20
C GLN A 38 23.76 6.21 6.08
N ARG A 39 23.66 4.89 6.27
CA ARG A 39 24.09 3.90 5.28
C ARG A 39 23.15 3.86 4.08
N ILE A 40 21.85 3.99 4.29
CA ILE A 40 20.88 4.05 3.18
C ILE A 40 21.18 5.25 2.27
N LEU A 41 21.55 6.40 2.84
CA LEU A 41 21.86 7.62 2.10
C LEU A 41 23.16 7.53 1.28
N THR A 42 24.04 6.55 1.51
CA THR A 42 25.24 6.36 0.67
C THR A 42 24.93 5.70 -0.67
N PHE A 43 23.75 5.10 -0.83
CA PHE A 43 23.34 4.43 -2.07
C PHE A 43 22.25 5.24 -2.78
N ALA A 44 22.45 5.59 -4.05
CA ALA A 44 21.52 6.44 -4.79
C ALA A 44 20.08 5.90 -4.87
N ASN A 45 19.89 4.57 -4.88
CA ASN A 45 18.59 3.93 -5.14
C ASN A 45 17.86 3.45 -3.88
N LEU A 46 18.54 3.37 -2.73
CA LEU A 46 17.95 2.81 -1.50
C LEU A 46 16.98 3.74 -0.76
N PRO A 47 17.19 5.08 -0.72
CA PRO A 47 16.21 5.98 -0.10
C PRO A 47 14.83 5.88 -0.77
N GLY A 48 14.80 5.86 -2.11
CA GLY A 48 13.56 5.67 -2.87
C GLY A 48 12.91 4.32 -2.60
N ARG A 49 13.70 3.25 -2.44
CA ARG A 49 13.19 1.93 -2.02
C ARG A 49 12.58 1.97 -0.64
N ALA A 50 13.26 2.55 0.34
CA ALA A 50 12.76 2.63 1.71
C ALA A 50 11.40 3.34 1.77
N VAL A 51 11.27 4.48 1.08
CA VAL A 51 10.01 5.23 0.98
C VAL A 51 8.93 4.41 0.27
N GLN A 52 9.26 3.78 -0.86
CA GLN A 52 8.32 2.94 -1.60
C GLN A 52 7.77 1.81 -0.71
N THR A 53 8.63 1.10 0.00
CA THR A 53 8.26 0.01 0.91
C THR A 53 7.36 0.52 2.04
N LEU A 54 7.71 1.67 2.64
CA LEU A 54 6.89 2.29 3.68
C LEU A 54 5.50 2.63 3.16
N ILE A 55 5.39 3.24 1.97
CA ILE A 55 4.08 3.57 1.39
C ILE A 55 3.26 2.30 1.14
N MET A 56 3.87 1.21 0.65
CA MET A 56 3.15 -0.07 0.44
C MET A 56 2.54 -0.64 1.71
N LEU A 57 3.19 -0.49 2.87
CA LEU A 57 2.68 -0.96 4.16
C LEU A 57 1.71 0.04 4.81
N VAL A 58 1.93 1.34 4.62
CA VAL A 58 1.07 2.41 5.17
C VAL A 58 -0.27 2.51 4.42
N MET A 59 -0.33 2.17 3.13
CA MET A 59 -1.58 2.21 2.36
C MET A 59 -2.68 1.31 2.97
N PRO A 60 -2.45 0.00 3.24
CA PRO A 60 -3.38 -0.83 4.01
C PRO A 60 -3.75 -0.25 5.37
N LEU A 61 -2.78 0.33 6.10
CA LEU A 61 -3.03 0.93 7.42
C LEU A 61 -4.03 2.10 7.32
N LEU A 62 -3.81 3.02 6.38
CA LEU A 62 -4.70 4.17 6.18
C LEU A 62 -6.11 3.72 5.82
N VAL A 63 -6.24 2.76 4.89
CA VAL A 63 -7.54 2.22 4.51
C VAL A 63 -8.27 1.59 5.69
N SER A 64 -7.56 0.82 6.52
CA SER A 64 -8.14 0.25 7.74
C SER A 64 -8.56 1.31 8.75
N VAL A 65 -7.77 2.37 8.94
CA VAL A 65 -8.14 3.46 9.84
C VAL A 65 -9.41 4.15 9.38
N LEU A 66 -9.56 4.40 8.08
CA LEU A 66 -10.79 5.00 7.53
C LEU A 66 -12.00 4.10 7.74
N LEU A 67 -11.86 2.79 7.48
CA LEU A 67 -12.94 1.82 7.70
C LEU A 67 -13.41 1.73 9.16
N LEU A 68 -12.57 2.13 10.12
CA LEU A 68 -12.89 2.12 11.54
C LEU A 68 -13.52 3.43 12.04
N ILE A 69 -13.66 4.45 11.19
CA ILE A 69 -14.33 5.70 11.57
C ILE A 69 -15.84 5.41 11.76
N PRO A 70 -16.39 5.58 12.98
CA PRO A 70 -17.79 5.31 13.22
C PRO A 70 -18.68 6.34 12.52
N ASP A 71 -19.88 5.91 12.12
CA ASP A 71 -20.92 6.74 11.49
C ASP A 71 -20.45 7.54 10.26
N GLN A 72 -19.41 7.05 9.58
CA GLN A 72 -18.85 7.71 8.42
C GLN A 72 -19.83 7.65 7.23
N PRO A 73 -20.14 8.79 6.58
CA PRO A 73 -21.04 8.76 5.43
C PRO A 73 -20.38 8.01 4.27
N LYS A 74 -21.14 7.13 3.61
CA LYS A 74 -20.65 6.32 2.46
C LYS A 74 -19.93 7.14 1.39
N ARG A 75 -20.44 8.35 1.12
CA ARG A 75 -19.82 9.28 0.16
C ARG A 75 -18.42 9.72 0.57
N ALA A 76 -18.19 9.96 1.87
CA ALA A 76 -16.87 10.31 2.38
C ALA A 76 -15.91 9.14 2.20
N LEU A 77 -16.23 7.96 2.75
CA LEU A 77 -15.37 6.77 2.64
C LEU A 77 -15.00 6.46 1.19
N GLY A 78 -15.99 6.41 0.29
CA GLY A 78 -15.72 6.15 -1.12
C GLY A 78 -14.80 7.19 -1.77
N SER A 79 -14.97 8.48 -1.44
CA SER A 79 -14.10 9.55 -1.94
C SER A 79 -12.69 9.49 -1.35
N GLU A 80 -12.56 9.10 -0.09
CA GLU A 80 -11.27 8.96 0.60
C GLU A 80 -10.48 7.76 0.06
N LEU A 81 -11.14 6.64 -0.25
CA LEU A 81 -10.50 5.49 -0.92
C LEU A 81 -9.92 5.93 -2.29
N ILE A 82 -10.68 6.69 -3.08
CA ILE A 82 -10.18 7.25 -4.35
C ILE A 82 -9.00 8.18 -4.08
N LEU A 83 -9.12 9.09 -3.11
CA LEU A 83 -8.08 10.05 -2.77
C LEU A 83 -6.78 9.35 -2.35
N ILE A 84 -6.85 8.34 -1.49
CA ILE A 84 -5.68 7.53 -1.10
C ILE A 84 -5.12 6.78 -2.31
N GLY A 85 -5.97 6.18 -3.13
CA GLY A 85 -5.57 5.46 -4.33
C GLY A 85 -4.78 6.33 -5.31
N VAL A 86 -5.17 7.60 -5.45
CA VAL A 86 -4.50 8.58 -6.30
C VAL A 86 -3.27 9.18 -5.60
N CYS A 87 -3.41 9.76 -4.42
CA CYS A 87 -2.35 10.49 -3.73
C CYS A 87 -1.26 9.58 -3.18
N GLY A 88 -1.60 8.38 -2.70
CA GLY A 88 -0.63 7.36 -2.27
C GLY A 88 -0.10 6.53 -3.44
N GLY A 89 -0.92 6.32 -4.47
CA GLY A 89 -0.52 5.64 -5.70
C GLY A 89 0.46 6.44 -6.56
N ALA A 90 0.28 7.76 -6.68
CA ALA A 90 1.14 8.62 -7.48
C ALA A 90 2.64 8.52 -7.12
N PRO A 91 3.06 8.66 -5.84
CA PRO A 91 4.47 8.48 -5.45
C PRO A 91 4.94 7.04 -5.66
N LEU A 92 4.10 6.03 -5.40
CA LEU A 92 4.42 4.62 -5.67
C LEU A 92 4.72 4.37 -7.15
N LEU A 93 3.90 4.94 -8.04
CA LEU A 93 4.06 4.83 -9.49
C LEU A 93 5.27 5.63 -9.98
N TRP A 94 5.52 6.81 -9.40
CA TRP A 94 6.68 7.64 -9.73
C TRP A 94 8.00 6.97 -9.34
N LEU A 95 8.08 6.43 -8.11
CA LEU A 95 9.24 5.67 -7.62
C LEU A 95 9.43 4.34 -8.36
N SER A 96 8.34 3.77 -8.89
CA SER A 96 8.37 2.56 -9.70
C SER A 96 8.63 2.81 -11.19
N ARG A 97 9.03 4.01 -11.64
CA ARG A 97 9.27 4.26 -13.08
C ARG A 97 10.51 3.52 -13.59
N PRO A 98 10.55 3.10 -14.86
CA PRO A 98 11.73 2.44 -15.44
C PRO A 98 13.02 3.26 -15.33
N ALA A 99 12.90 4.60 -15.34
CA ALA A 99 14.03 5.51 -15.17
C ALA A 99 14.67 5.46 -13.77
N ALA A 100 13.97 4.93 -12.76
CA ALA A 100 14.48 4.73 -11.41
C ALA A 100 15.12 3.32 -11.20
N ARG A 101 15.23 2.53 -12.26
CA ARG A 101 15.83 1.19 -12.25
C ARG A 101 17.35 1.30 -12.24
N SER A 102 18.03 0.48 -11.44
CA SER A 102 19.49 0.35 -11.52
C SER A 102 19.89 -0.46 -12.76
N PRO A 103 21.03 -0.17 -13.42
CA PRO A 103 21.47 -0.92 -14.60
C PRO A 103 21.61 -2.43 -14.35
N GLN A 104 21.87 -2.84 -13.10
CA GLN A 104 22.03 -4.24 -12.71
C GLN A 104 20.71 -4.97 -12.37
N GLU A 105 19.59 -4.27 -12.15
CA GLU A 105 18.32 -4.90 -11.79
C GLU A 105 17.69 -5.58 -13.01
N MET A 106 17.28 -6.85 -12.94
CA MET A 106 16.56 -7.52 -14.04
C MET A 106 15.16 -6.95 -14.25
N ALA A 107 14.72 -6.82 -15.51
CA ALA A 107 13.42 -6.22 -15.86
C ALA A 107 12.23 -6.94 -15.22
N GLY A 108 12.25 -8.28 -15.16
CA GLY A 108 11.19 -9.08 -14.54
C GLY A 108 11.12 -8.90 -13.02
N SER A 109 12.27 -8.78 -12.35
CA SER A 109 12.33 -8.54 -10.90
C SER A 109 11.75 -7.17 -10.54
N TRP A 110 12.14 -6.13 -11.28
CA TRP A 110 11.59 -4.79 -11.12
C TRP A 110 10.06 -4.76 -11.37
N LEU A 111 9.59 -5.43 -12.42
CA LEU A 111 8.17 -5.44 -12.76
C LEU A 111 7.34 -6.08 -11.65
N LEU A 112 7.78 -7.24 -11.15
CA LEU A 112 7.06 -8.02 -10.15
C LEU A 112 7.14 -7.40 -8.75
N SER A 113 8.28 -6.83 -8.36
CA SER A 113 8.48 -6.30 -7.00
C SER A 113 8.06 -4.86 -6.82
N ARG A 114 8.00 -4.05 -7.89
CA ARG A 114 7.80 -2.60 -7.79
C ARG A 114 6.63 -2.10 -8.62
N ALA A 115 6.69 -2.26 -9.94
CA ALA A 115 5.72 -1.67 -10.85
C ALA A 115 4.32 -2.29 -10.71
N PHE A 116 4.24 -3.62 -10.69
CA PHE A 116 2.96 -4.32 -10.57
C PHE A 116 2.28 -4.03 -9.22
N PRO A 117 2.94 -4.15 -8.05
CA PRO A 117 2.29 -3.84 -6.78
C PRO A 117 1.85 -2.37 -6.66
N ALA A 118 2.67 -1.43 -7.13
CA ALA A 118 2.32 0.00 -7.13
C ALA A 118 1.05 0.28 -7.94
N ALA A 119 0.98 -0.26 -9.17
CA ALA A 119 -0.19 -0.11 -10.03
C ALA A 119 -1.41 -0.83 -9.47
N ALA A 120 -1.25 -2.05 -8.94
CA ALA A 120 -2.33 -2.82 -8.36
C ALA A 120 -2.93 -2.11 -7.13
N ILE A 121 -2.12 -1.67 -6.17
CA ILE A 121 -2.60 -0.94 -4.99
C ILE A 121 -3.39 0.31 -5.39
N SER A 122 -2.83 1.13 -6.28
CA SER A 122 -3.48 2.38 -6.71
C SER A 122 -4.80 2.11 -7.45
N LEU A 123 -4.76 1.25 -8.47
CA LEU A 123 -5.92 0.98 -9.31
C LEU A 123 -7.04 0.29 -8.53
N LEU A 124 -6.71 -0.75 -7.76
CA LEU A 124 -7.72 -1.48 -7.00
C LEU A 124 -8.38 -0.60 -5.93
N LEU A 125 -7.64 0.33 -5.33
CA LEU A 125 -8.21 1.24 -4.33
C LEU A 125 -9.11 2.31 -4.96
N VAL A 126 -8.74 2.83 -6.13
CA VAL A 126 -9.62 3.70 -6.93
C VAL A 126 -10.87 2.94 -7.37
N VAL A 127 -10.73 1.71 -7.86
CA VAL A 127 -11.86 0.84 -8.21
C VAL A 127 -12.73 0.55 -6.99
N ALA A 128 -12.14 0.29 -5.82
CA ALA A 128 -12.88 0.12 -4.57
C ALA A 128 -13.76 1.32 -4.27
N GLY A 129 -13.19 2.53 -4.30
CA GLY A 129 -13.93 3.76 -4.04
C GLY A 129 -15.01 4.06 -5.08
N ILE A 130 -14.71 3.92 -6.38
CA ILE A 130 -15.69 4.14 -7.46
C ILE A 130 -16.87 3.16 -7.34
N THR A 131 -16.58 1.86 -7.20
CA THR A 131 -17.61 0.83 -7.08
C THR A 131 -18.41 0.98 -5.78
N PHE A 132 -17.75 1.39 -4.69
CA PHE A 132 -18.42 1.66 -3.42
C PHE A 132 -19.40 2.83 -3.52
N LEU A 133 -19.00 3.94 -4.17
CA LEU A 133 -19.89 5.09 -4.42
C LEU A 133 -21.04 4.77 -5.38
N ALA A 134 -20.79 3.91 -6.36
CA ALA A 134 -21.80 3.46 -7.31
C ALA A 134 -22.77 2.43 -6.73
N GLU A 135 -22.49 1.90 -5.54
CA GLU A 135 -23.19 0.75 -4.93
C GLU A 135 -23.29 -0.47 -5.87
N ALA A 136 -22.31 -0.60 -6.78
CA ALA A 136 -22.25 -1.63 -7.80
C ALA A 136 -20.79 -1.99 -8.13
N GLY A 137 -20.52 -3.27 -8.45
CA GLY A 137 -19.20 -3.73 -8.86
C GLY A 137 -18.24 -4.16 -7.74
N GLY A 138 -18.70 -4.32 -6.50
CA GLY A 138 -18.00 -5.02 -5.42
C GLY A 138 -17.60 -4.15 -4.22
N GLY A 139 -17.40 -2.85 -4.39
CA GLY A 139 -17.09 -1.92 -3.29
C GLY A 139 -15.86 -2.35 -2.48
N LEU A 140 -16.04 -2.57 -1.19
CA LEU A 140 -14.97 -2.91 -0.24
C LEU A 140 -14.32 -4.27 -0.52
N TYR A 141 -14.92 -5.16 -1.32
CA TYR A 141 -14.25 -6.41 -1.72
C TYR A 141 -12.92 -6.17 -2.45
N TRP A 142 -12.76 -5.02 -3.11
CA TRP A 142 -11.51 -4.63 -3.76
C TRP A 142 -10.42 -4.19 -2.77
N VAL A 143 -10.77 -3.88 -1.51
CA VAL A 143 -9.80 -3.56 -0.46
C VAL A 143 -9.00 -4.81 -0.06
N ALA A 144 -9.61 -5.98 -0.03
CA ALA A 144 -8.92 -7.22 0.32
C ALA A 144 -7.65 -7.47 -0.53
N PRO A 145 -7.71 -7.48 -1.88
CA PRO A 145 -6.51 -7.63 -2.70
C PRO A 145 -5.53 -6.45 -2.56
N VAL A 146 -5.99 -5.22 -2.29
CA VAL A 146 -5.09 -4.08 -1.98
C VAL A 146 -4.23 -4.39 -0.75
N VAL A 147 -4.86 -4.91 0.31
CA VAL A 147 -4.17 -5.29 1.55
C VAL A 147 -3.17 -6.41 1.28
N PHE A 148 -3.59 -7.48 0.60
CA PHE A 148 -2.69 -8.59 0.28
C PHE A 148 -1.47 -8.14 -0.52
N VAL A 149 -1.68 -7.34 -1.58
CA VAL A 149 -0.59 -6.82 -2.41
C VAL A 149 0.31 -5.89 -1.60
N GLY A 150 -0.26 -4.97 -0.82
CA GLY A 150 0.51 -4.01 0.00
C GLY A 150 1.40 -4.69 1.04
N LEU A 151 0.85 -5.66 1.78
CA LEU A 151 1.60 -6.40 2.80
C LEU A 151 2.68 -7.29 2.18
N LEU A 152 2.35 -8.09 1.16
CA LEU A 152 3.32 -8.99 0.54
C LEU A 152 4.43 -8.23 -0.20
N ALA A 153 4.07 -7.24 -1.01
CA ALA A 153 5.06 -6.43 -1.73
C ALA A 153 5.88 -5.58 -0.76
N GLY A 154 5.28 -5.05 0.31
CA GLY A 154 5.99 -4.34 1.37
C GLY A 154 7.01 -5.25 2.08
N LEU A 155 6.63 -6.47 2.45
CA LEU A 155 7.55 -7.43 3.07
C LEU A 155 8.70 -7.83 2.13
N VAL A 156 8.40 -8.13 0.87
CA VAL A 156 9.42 -8.48 -0.13
C VAL A 156 10.38 -7.32 -0.34
N ASN A 157 9.89 -6.09 -0.51
CA ASN A 157 10.76 -4.92 -0.68
C ASN A 157 11.53 -4.58 0.60
N ALA A 158 10.96 -4.78 1.79
CA ALA A 158 11.66 -4.62 3.05
C ALA A 158 12.84 -5.60 3.17
N TRP A 159 12.62 -6.87 2.81
CA TRP A 159 13.67 -7.88 2.78
C TRP A 159 14.80 -7.49 1.81
N VAL A 160 14.45 -7.11 0.58
CA VAL A 160 15.43 -6.69 -0.44
C VAL A 160 16.23 -5.48 0.06
N LEU A 161 15.56 -4.48 0.64
CA LEU A 161 16.21 -3.30 1.21
C LEU A 161 17.24 -3.69 2.28
N LEU A 162 16.89 -4.58 3.21
CA LEU A 162 17.79 -5.03 4.27
C LEU A 162 19.00 -5.79 3.72
N VAL A 163 18.80 -6.65 2.73
CA VAL A 163 19.88 -7.39 2.08
C VAL A 163 20.81 -6.44 1.31
N GLU A 164 20.27 -5.45 0.61
CA GLU A 164 21.05 -4.50 -0.18
C GLU A 164 21.88 -3.53 0.68
N ILE A 165 21.42 -3.21 1.89
CA ILE A 165 22.20 -2.38 2.84
C ILE A 165 23.45 -3.14 3.36
N LEU A 166 23.38 -4.47 3.45
CA LEU A 166 24.44 -5.31 4.01
C LEU A 166 25.44 -5.84 2.96
N ARG A 167 25.11 -5.78 1.67
CA ARG A 167 26.02 -6.07 0.57
C ARG A 167 27.06 -4.97 0.38
#